data_AF-A0A370HFM1-F1
#
_entry.id   AF-A0A370HFM1-F1
#
_cell.length_a   1.000
_cell.length_b   1.000
_cell.length_c   1.000
_cell.angle_alpha   90.00
_cell.angle_beta   90.00
_cell.angle_gamma   90.00
#
_symmetry.space_group_name_H-M   'P 1'
#
loop_
_entity.id
_entity.type
_entity.pdbx_description
1 polymer ?
#
loop_
_entity_poly.entity_id
_entity_poly.type
_entity_poly.pdbx_seq_one_letter_code
_entity_poly.pdbx_strand_id
1 'polypeptide(L)'
;MAVDRLLFPRPETPRVYVDRIPAEGTCPACGARHLARYPVANYLGPRMVVKCQECFHHVSVTRPEPEDNWPAWRSPARDWPSSRAG
;
A
#
# COMPACT_ATOMS: atom_id res chain seq x y z
N MET A 1 4.91 -0.50 -17.46
CA MET A 1 6.32 -0.23 -17.83
C MET A 1 7.16 -0.61 -16.63
N ALA A 2 8.02 -1.63 -16.76
CA ALA A 2 8.89 -2.07 -15.67
C ALA A 2 10.02 -1.07 -15.46
N VAL A 3 10.37 -0.83 -14.20
CA VAL A 3 11.45 0.07 -13.75
C VAL A 3 12.83 -0.44 -14.22
N ASP A 4 13.20 -0.13 -15.46
CA ASP A 4 14.48 -0.53 -16.09
C ASP A 4 15.69 0.27 -15.54
N ARG A 5 15.43 1.40 -14.86
CA ARG A 5 16.45 2.20 -14.17
C ARG A 5 15.89 2.81 -12.88
N LEU A 6 16.62 2.61 -11.78
CA LEU A 6 16.40 3.32 -10.52
C LEU A 6 17.04 4.71 -10.63
N LEU A 7 16.25 5.69 -11.06
CA LEU A 7 16.60 7.09 -10.98
C LEU A 7 15.89 7.67 -9.77
N PHE A 8 16.65 8.25 -8.84
CA PHE A 8 16.12 9.00 -7.69
C PHE A 8 16.23 10.49 -8.01
N PRO A 9 15.31 11.06 -8.82
CA PRO A 9 15.35 12.47 -9.13
C PRO A 9 15.17 13.30 -7.85
N ARG A 10 15.63 14.54 -7.90
CA ARG A 10 15.37 15.49 -6.81
C ARG A 10 13.85 15.61 -6.59
N PRO A 11 13.35 15.45 -5.36
CA PRO A 11 11.93 15.66 -5.07
C PRO A 11 11.48 17.08 -5.44
N GLU A 12 10.35 17.18 -6.14
CA GLU A 12 9.73 18.46 -6.51
C GLU A 12 8.75 18.95 -5.44
N THR A 13 8.34 18.07 -4.53
CA THR A 13 7.39 18.38 -3.45
C THR A 13 8.12 18.56 -2.11
N PRO A 14 7.62 19.44 -1.23
CA PRO A 14 8.26 19.73 0.05
C PRO A 14 8.07 18.62 1.09
N ARG A 15 7.16 17.67 0.86
CA ARG A 15 6.82 16.60 1.79
C ARG A 15 6.53 15.29 1.07
N VAL A 16 6.86 14.20 1.73
CA VAL A 16 6.39 12.86 1.33
C VAL A 16 4.93 12.72 1.76
N TYR A 17 4.08 12.29 0.84
CA TYR A 17 2.68 12.00 1.11
C TYR A 17 2.23 10.77 0.33
N VAL A 18 1.06 10.27 0.68
CA VAL A 18 0.41 9.16 0.00
C VAL A 18 -1.02 9.58 -0.30
N ASP A 19 -1.43 9.43 -1.55
CA ASP A 19 -2.82 9.64 -1.94
C ASP A 19 -3.68 8.46 -1.48
N ARG A 20 -4.78 8.78 -0.82
CA ARG A 20 -5.79 7.81 -0.39
C ARG A 20 -6.90 7.80 -1.42
N ILE A 21 -6.97 6.73 -2.22
CA ILE A 21 -7.95 6.61 -3.29
C ILE A 21 -9.27 6.12 -2.68
N PRO A 22 -10.40 6.83 -2.84
CA PRO A 22 -11.69 6.35 -2.34
C PRO A 22 -12.00 4.94 -2.86
N ALA A 23 -12.50 4.09 -1.97
CA ALA A 23 -12.89 2.73 -2.30
C ALA A 23 -14.40 2.55 -2.06
N GLU A 24 -15.05 1.78 -2.92
CA GLU A 24 -16.47 1.47 -2.77
C GLU A 24 -16.71 0.50 -1.60
N GLY A 25 -17.93 0.52 -1.08
CA GLY A 25 -18.39 -0.40 -0.04
C GLY A 25 -18.78 0.29 1.27
N THR A 26 -19.02 -0.53 2.29
CA THR A 26 -19.41 -0.09 3.63
C THR A 26 -18.50 -0.77 4.65
N CYS A 27 -18.04 -0.02 5.64
CA CYS A 27 -17.21 -0.57 6.71
C CYS A 27 -18.02 -1.60 7.52
N PRO A 28 -17.53 -2.85 7.66
CA PRO A 28 -18.24 -3.87 8.43
C PRO A 28 -18.22 -3.60 9.95
N ALA A 29 -17.34 -2.73 10.43
CA ALA A 29 -17.19 -2.43 11.86
C ALA A 29 -18.08 -1.27 12.33
N CYS A 30 -18.22 -0.19 11.54
CA CYS A 30 -18.97 1.01 11.95
C CYS A 30 -20.09 1.43 10.98
N GLY A 31 -20.25 0.75 9.84
CA GLY A 31 -21.28 1.10 8.85
C GLY A 31 -20.99 2.33 7.99
N ALA A 32 -19.86 3.01 8.16
CA ALA A 32 -19.49 4.16 7.35
C ALA A 32 -19.13 3.76 5.90
N ARG A 33 -19.44 4.62 4.92
CA ARG A 33 -19.07 4.45 3.50
C ARG A 33 -17.79 5.17 3.10
N HIS A 34 -17.04 5.65 4.10
CA HIS A 34 -15.79 6.39 3.89
C HIS A 34 -14.61 5.41 3.94
N LEU A 35 -14.42 4.65 2.86
CA LEU A 35 -13.30 3.72 2.69
C LEU A 35 -12.26 4.33 1.74
N ALA A 36 -10.99 4.03 1.98
CA ALA A 36 -9.92 4.39 1.06
C ALA A 36 -8.87 3.29 0.93
N ARG A 37 -8.34 3.15 -0.29
CA ARG A 37 -7.25 2.27 -0.67
C ARG A 37 -5.94 3.04 -0.75
N TYR A 38 -4.88 2.55 -0.10
CA TYR A 38 -3.55 3.18 -0.14
C TYR A 38 -2.43 2.24 0.31
N PRO A 39 -1.17 2.53 -0.06
CA PRO A 39 -0.02 1.77 0.39
C PRO A 39 0.29 2.01 1.87
N VAL A 40 0.75 0.96 2.55
CA VAL A 40 1.28 1.03 3.91
C VAL A 40 2.57 0.22 4.03
N ALA A 41 3.48 0.70 4.87
CA ALA A 41 4.58 -0.09 5.39
C ALA A 41 4.06 -0.92 6.57
N ASN A 42 4.15 -2.24 6.47
CA ASN A 42 3.75 -3.17 7.53
C ASN A 42 4.96 -4.01 7.95
N TYR A 43 4.91 -4.65 9.12
CA TYR A 43 5.98 -5.52 9.64
C TYR A 43 6.26 -6.72 8.73
N LEU A 44 5.28 -7.17 7.95
CA LEU A 44 5.43 -8.22 6.91
C LEU A 44 5.88 -7.66 5.55
N GLY A 45 6.33 -6.41 5.52
CA GLY A 45 6.69 -5.67 4.32
C GLY A 45 5.55 -4.87 3.70
N PRO A 46 5.76 -4.32 2.48
CA PRO A 46 4.81 -3.46 1.77
C PRO A 46 3.44 -4.13 1.56
N ARG A 47 2.35 -3.41 1.86
CA ARG A 47 0.98 -3.85 1.62
C ARG A 47 0.13 -2.73 1.00
N MET A 48 -0.91 -3.14 0.29
CA MET A 48 -2.05 -2.28 -0.02
C MET A 48 -3.16 -2.58 0.96
N VAL A 49 -3.80 -1.54 1.49
CA VAL A 49 -4.93 -1.70 2.42
C VAL A 49 -6.15 -0.99 1.87
N VAL A 50 -7.33 -1.53 2.16
CA VAL A 50 -8.57 -0.77 2.18
C VAL A 50 -8.93 -0.55 3.64
N LYS A 51 -9.01 0.72 4.06
CA LYS A 51 -9.33 1.10 5.43
C LYS A 51 -10.51 2.05 5.49
N CYS A 52 -11.32 1.88 6.54
CA CYS A 52 -12.27 2.92 6.92
C CYS A 52 -11.52 4.16 7.42
N GLN A 53 -11.91 5.32 6.93
CA GLN A 53 -11.31 6.60 7.32
C GLN A 53 -11.96 7.18 8.60
N GLU A 54 -13.06 6.60 9.07
CA GLU A 54 -13.72 6.98 10.34
C GLU A 54 -13.17 6.18 11.52
N CYS A 55 -13.18 4.84 11.42
CA CYS A 55 -12.82 3.96 12.55
C CYS A 55 -11.50 3.20 12.37
N PHE A 56 -10.79 3.41 11.25
CA PHE A 56 -9.51 2.76 10.92
C PHE A 56 -9.52 1.23 10.83
N HIS A 57 -10.71 0.61 10.78
CA HIS A 57 -10.85 -0.82 10.54
C HIS A 57 -10.25 -1.20 9.17
N HIS A 58 -9.48 -2.30 9.15
CA HIS A 58 -8.90 -2.86 7.93
C HIS A 58 -9.94 -3.73 7.23
N VAL A 59 -10.48 -3.26 6.11
CA VAL A 59 -11.44 -4.03 5.30
C VAL A 59 -10.71 -5.10 4.50
N SER A 60 -9.54 -4.77 3.94
CA SER A 60 -8.69 -5.74 3.25
C SER A 60 -7.21 -5.34 3.32
N VAL A 61 -6.34 -6.35 3.20
CA VAL A 61 -4.89 -6.20 3.13
C VAL A 61 -4.36 -7.14 2.07
N THR A 62 -3.71 -6.61 1.04
CA THR A 62 -3.14 -7.40 -0.07
C THR A 62 -1.66 -7.09 -0.27
N ARG A 63 -0.95 -7.99 -0.97
CA ARG A 63 0.35 -7.64 -1.53
C ARG A 63 0.14 -6.61 -2.65
N PRO A 64 1.06 -5.66 -2.84
CA PRO A 64 0.98 -4.74 -3.95
C PRO A 64 1.29 -5.43 -5.28
N GLU A 65 0.60 -4.99 -6.32
CA GLU A 65 0.86 -5.35 -7.71
C GLU A 65 1.79 -4.34 -8.39
N PRO A 66 2.41 -4.66 -9.55
CA PRO A 66 3.34 -3.76 -10.22
C PRO A 66 2.77 -2.35 -10.47
N GLU A 67 1.47 -2.25 -10.72
CA GLU A 67 0.78 -0.99 -11.01
C GLU A 67 0.62 -0.10 -9.77
N ASP A 68 0.72 -0.68 -8.58
CA ASP A 68 0.67 0.08 -7.32
C ASP A 68 1.94 0.90 -7.09
N ASN A 69 3.03 0.63 -7.81
CA ASN A 69 4.34 1.27 -7.65
C ASN A 69 4.81 1.29 -6.17
N TRP A 70 4.43 0.27 -5.41
CA TRP A 70 4.72 0.11 -4.00
C TRP A 70 5.22 -1.31 -3.72
N PRO A 71 6.41 -1.51 -3.15
CA PRO A 71 7.47 -0.53 -3.01
C PRO A 71 7.93 0.00 -4.38
N ALA A 72 8.61 1.15 -4.41
CA ALA A 72 9.06 1.77 -5.65
C ALA A 72 10.01 0.90 -6.50
N TRP A 73 10.49 -0.23 -5.96
CA TRP A 73 11.27 -1.24 -6.65
C TRP A 73 10.85 -2.64 -6.23
N ARG A 74 10.89 -3.59 -7.16
CA ARG A 74 10.63 -4.99 -6.85
C ARG A 74 11.84 -5.59 -6.13
N SER A 75 11.73 -5.86 -4.84
CA SER A 75 12.80 -6.57 -4.10
C SER A 75 13.06 -7.95 -4.73
N PRO A 76 14.33 -8.37 -4.90
CA PRO A 76 14.66 -9.72 -5.36
C PRO A 76 14.04 -10.83 -4.49
N ALA A 77 13.87 -10.55 -3.19
CA ALA A 77 13.29 -11.47 -2.22
C ALA A 77 11.75 -11.49 -2.21
N ARG A 78 11.05 -10.76 -3.11
CA ARG A 78 9.57 -10.67 -3.12
C ARG A 78 8.88 -12.05 -3.20
N ASP A 79 9.46 -12.96 -3.99
CA ASP A 79 8.89 -14.28 -4.25
C ASP A 79 9.52 -15.38 -3.39
N TRP A 80 10.44 -15.02 -2.49
CA TRP A 80 11.06 -15.99 -1.62
C TRP A 80 10.07 -16.44 -0.54
N PRO A 81 10.12 -17.71 -0.09
CA PRO A 81 9.37 -18.13 1.08
C PRO A 81 9.74 -17.26 2.28
N SER A 82 8.74 -16.75 3.01
CA SER A 82 8.98 -16.05 4.27
C SER A 82 9.67 -17.00 5.26
N SER A 83 10.69 -16.51 5.94
CA SER A 83 11.31 -17.29 7.01
C SER A 83 10.34 -17.46 8.18
N ARG A 84 10.58 -18.43 9.08
CA ARG A 84 9.80 -18.53 10.33
C ARG A 84 9.96 -17.32 11.26
N ALA A 85 10.95 -16.45 11.00
CA ALA A 85 11.21 -15.25 11.79
C ALA A 85 10.46 -14.00 11.29
N GLY A 86 9.69 -14.11 10.20
CA GLY A 86 9.13 -12.95 9.47
C GLY A 86 10.02 -12.58 8.29
#